data_AF-A0A5B0WS68-F1
#
_entry.id   AF-A0A5B0WS68-F1
#
_cell.length_a   1.000
_cell.length_b   1.000
_cell.length_c   1.000
_cell.angle_alpha   90.00
_cell.angle_beta   90.00
_cell.angle_gamma   90.00
#
_symmetry.space_group_name_H-M   'P 1'
#
loop_
_entity.id
_entity.type
_entity.pdbx_description
1 polymer ?
#
loop_
_entity_poly.entity_id
_entity_poly.type
_entity_poly.pdbx_seq_one_letter_code
_entity_poly.pdbx_strand_id
1 'polypeptide(L)'
;MKEQISQLISQALETLVAQGSLPGDISPRIQIDRTRDKSHGDLASNIALTLAKSAGRPPRDLAAELCAALPPSPLVERTEIAGPGFINFFLSDDSNQAIVRAIIEQGASFGHSEAGKGQQVQVEFVSANPTGPLHVGHGRGAAVGDSLCRLLAATGWNVSSEFYYNDAGAQIDNLALSVQARCRGLTPDDDQWPEDGYRGDYIADVATAYMAGATIDAEDQHVTGAADAEDLDAVRKFAVAYLRREQDLDLKAFATHFDLYFLESSLYQSGAVEETVTRLVGNGHTYEQEGALWLRTTDFGDDKDRVMRKRDGGYTYFLPDVAYHLNKWQRGFKRVINEQGADHHSTVTRVRAGLQALQADIPEGWPEYVLHQMVTVMRDGEEVKISKRAGSYVTLRDLIDEVGRDATRYFLVARGPSSQLTFDIDLALSQSNDNPVYYIQYAHARVCSIMRKLAEQGESWNPESGLDSLQRLQEEHEKALLRRLDRFPEVVAGAATSLEPHNVANYLKDLAGDFHAWYNAHKTLVEDKALRDARLALSEAVRQVIANGLDLLGVSAPESM
;
A
#
# COMPACT_ATOMS: atom_id res chain seq x y z
N MET A 1 -15.63 12.73 -14.33
CA MET A 1 -16.57 13.80 -13.92
C MET A 1 -15.91 15.07 -13.37
N LYS A 2 -15.18 15.05 -12.24
CA LYS A 2 -14.61 16.28 -11.64
C LYS A 2 -13.74 17.11 -12.59
N GLU A 3 -12.87 16.47 -13.36
CA GLU A 3 -12.01 17.16 -14.32
C GLU A 3 -12.80 17.90 -15.42
N GLN A 4 -13.88 17.28 -15.92
CA GLN A 4 -14.77 17.91 -16.90
C GLN A 4 -15.50 19.10 -16.30
N ILE A 5 -15.99 19.00 -15.05
CA ILE A 5 -16.58 20.15 -14.35
C ILE A 5 -15.53 21.25 -14.12
N SER A 6 -14.26 20.88 -13.85
CA SER A 6 -13.16 21.84 -13.72
C SER A 6 -12.91 22.59 -15.02
N GLN A 7 -12.98 21.91 -16.16
CA GLN A 7 -12.88 22.53 -17.49
C GLN A 7 -14.05 23.47 -17.77
N LEU A 8 -15.29 23.10 -17.41
CA LEU A 8 -16.45 23.99 -17.54
C LEU A 8 -16.29 25.26 -16.69
N ILE A 9 -15.82 25.13 -15.45
CA ILE A 9 -15.51 26.28 -14.57
C ILE A 9 -14.39 27.13 -15.18
N SER A 10 -13.35 26.50 -15.74
CA SER A 10 -12.24 27.21 -16.38
C SER A 10 -12.72 28.06 -17.56
N GLN A 11 -13.57 27.49 -18.43
CA GLN A 11 -14.17 28.21 -19.56
C GLN A 11 -15.09 29.35 -19.12
N ALA A 12 -15.86 29.16 -18.05
CA ALA A 12 -16.68 30.21 -17.46
C ALA A 12 -15.80 31.36 -16.92
N LEU A 13 -14.69 31.04 -16.27
CA LEU A 13 -13.73 32.03 -15.78
C LEU A 13 -13.09 32.82 -16.93
N GLU A 14 -12.64 32.13 -17.98
CA GLU A 14 -12.11 32.77 -19.20
C GLU A 14 -13.11 33.73 -19.83
N THR A 15 -14.38 33.33 -19.88
CA THR A 15 -15.48 34.16 -20.39
C THR A 15 -15.67 35.42 -19.54
N LEU A 16 -15.68 35.29 -18.21
CA LEU A 16 -15.84 36.44 -17.30
C LEU A 16 -14.63 37.39 -17.34
N VAL A 17 -13.41 36.86 -17.53
CA VAL A 17 -12.21 37.68 -17.74
C VAL A 17 -12.31 38.44 -19.07
N ALA A 18 -12.71 37.77 -20.16
CA ALA A 18 -12.87 38.40 -21.47
C ALA A 18 -13.95 39.50 -21.48
N GLN A 19 -14.97 39.38 -20.64
CA GLN A 19 -16.05 40.38 -20.47
C GLN A 19 -15.66 41.54 -19.54
N GLY A 20 -14.50 41.47 -18.87
CA GLY A 20 -14.06 42.46 -17.88
C GLY A 20 -14.77 42.34 -16.52
N SER A 21 -15.54 41.28 -16.31
CA SER A 21 -16.22 40.99 -15.04
C SER A 21 -15.27 40.43 -13.97
N LEU A 22 -14.14 39.85 -14.39
CA LEU A 22 -13.04 39.39 -13.53
C LEU A 22 -11.70 40.02 -13.96
N PRO A 23 -10.78 40.28 -13.02
CA PRO A 23 -9.41 40.70 -13.34
C PRO A 23 -8.68 39.66 -14.18
N GLY A 24 -7.87 40.08 -15.15
CA GLY A 24 -7.13 39.17 -16.03
C GLY A 24 -5.91 38.49 -15.39
N ASP A 25 -5.50 38.92 -14.21
CA ASP A 25 -4.37 38.39 -13.44
C ASP A 25 -4.77 37.36 -12.39
N ILE A 26 -6.01 36.85 -12.44
CA ILE A 26 -6.46 35.79 -11.53
C ILE A 26 -5.70 34.47 -11.80
N SER A 27 -5.29 33.81 -10.72
CA SER A 27 -4.74 32.45 -10.74
C SER A 27 -5.70 31.52 -10.00
N PRO A 28 -6.81 31.10 -10.63
CA PRO A 28 -7.84 30.32 -9.97
C PRO A 28 -7.33 28.91 -9.63
N ARG A 29 -7.50 28.51 -8.37
CA ARG A 29 -7.36 27.10 -7.96
C ARG A 29 -8.75 26.49 -7.89
N ILE A 30 -9.16 25.82 -8.96
CA ILE A 30 -10.46 25.17 -9.04
C ILE A 30 -10.43 23.90 -8.20
N GLN A 31 -11.19 23.91 -7.12
CA GLN A 31 -11.43 22.75 -6.27
C GLN A 31 -12.86 22.27 -6.46
N ILE A 32 -13.01 20.96 -6.65
CA ILE A 32 -14.30 20.30 -6.81
C ILE A 32 -14.34 19.12 -5.86
N ASP A 33 -15.26 19.21 -4.91
CA ASP A 33 -15.49 18.20 -3.90
C ASP A 33 -16.81 17.49 -4.17
N ARG A 34 -16.95 16.25 -3.70
CA ARG A 34 -18.26 15.60 -3.67
C ARG A 34 -19.06 16.15 -2.51
N THR A 35 -20.35 16.31 -2.72
CA THR A 35 -21.28 16.70 -1.66
C THR A 35 -21.44 15.54 -0.67
N ARG A 36 -21.65 15.87 0.61
CA ARG A 36 -21.95 14.85 1.64
C ARG A 36 -23.41 14.41 1.61
N ASP A 37 -24.29 15.33 1.24
CA ASP A 37 -25.74 15.13 1.18
C ASP A 37 -26.20 15.24 -0.27
N LYS A 38 -26.97 14.25 -0.74
CA LYS A 38 -27.50 14.21 -2.11
C LYS A 38 -28.39 15.41 -2.43
N SER A 39 -29.05 16.00 -1.43
CA SER A 39 -29.86 17.20 -1.62
C SER A 39 -29.04 18.42 -2.04
N HIS A 40 -27.72 18.38 -1.84
CA HIS A 40 -26.81 19.44 -2.25
C HIS A 40 -26.18 19.20 -3.64
N GLY A 41 -26.69 18.26 -4.44
CA GLY A 41 -26.11 17.89 -5.74
C GLY A 41 -25.09 16.77 -5.62
N ASP A 42 -24.32 16.53 -6.69
CA ASP A 42 -23.30 15.47 -6.74
C ASP A 42 -21.89 16.02 -6.48
N LEU A 43 -21.62 17.23 -6.96
CA LEU A 43 -20.35 17.93 -6.86
C LEU A 43 -20.56 19.36 -6.37
N ALA A 44 -19.56 19.92 -5.70
CA ALA A 44 -19.57 21.30 -5.23
C ALA A 44 -18.22 21.96 -5.49
N SER A 45 -18.24 23.25 -5.84
CA SER A 45 -17.03 24.08 -5.94
C SER A 45 -17.13 25.32 -5.06
N ASN A 46 -16.01 25.67 -4.42
CA ASN A 46 -15.86 26.88 -3.63
C ASN A 46 -15.22 28.04 -4.43
N ILE A 47 -15.08 27.90 -5.75
CA ILE A 47 -14.32 28.83 -6.60
C ILE A 47 -14.78 30.29 -6.48
N ALA A 48 -16.08 30.54 -6.30
CA ALA A 48 -16.59 31.89 -6.12
C ALA A 48 -16.14 32.51 -4.78
N LEU A 49 -16.00 31.70 -3.72
CA LEU A 49 -15.47 32.17 -2.43
C LEU A 49 -13.99 32.53 -2.53
N THR A 50 -13.21 31.71 -3.23
CA THR A 50 -11.76 31.91 -3.33
C THR A 50 -11.40 33.12 -4.20
N LEU A 51 -12.24 33.46 -5.18
CA LEU A 51 -12.05 34.60 -6.09
C LEU A 51 -12.77 35.89 -5.65
N ALA A 52 -13.70 35.83 -4.70
CA ALA A 52 -14.49 37.01 -4.28
C ALA A 52 -13.63 38.22 -3.90
N LYS A 53 -12.54 38.00 -3.15
CA LYS A 53 -11.65 39.08 -2.69
C LYS A 53 -10.88 39.72 -3.85
N SER A 54 -10.33 38.93 -4.76
CA SER A 54 -9.59 39.47 -5.93
C SER A 54 -10.54 40.15 -6.91
N ALA A 55 -11.76 39.64 -7.06
CA ALA A 55 -12.79 40.27 -7.87
C ALA A 55 -13.36 41.56 -7.23
N GLY A 56 -13.21 41.75 -5.92
CA GLY A 56 -13.82 42.87 -5.18
C GLY A 56 -15.34 42.75 -5.08
N ARG A 57 -15.88 41.52 -5.05
CA ARG A 57 -17.33 41.25 -5.17
C ARG A 57 -17.85 40.30 -4.10
N PRO A 58 -19.14 40.35 -3.76
CA PRO A 58 -19.75 39.34 -2.89
C PRO A 58 -19.64 37.94 -3.53
N PRO A 59 -19.24 36.89 -2.79
CA PRO A 59 -19.04 35.56 -3.37
C PRO A 59 -20.30 34.97 -4.00
N ARG A 60 -21.48 35.25 -3.42
CA ARG A 60 -22.76 34.76 -3.94
C ARG A 60 -23.12 35.37 -5.30
N ASP A 61 -22.77 36.64 -5.50
CA ASP A 61 -22.98 37.32 -6.79
C ASP A 61 -22.02 36.78 -7.84
N LEU A 62 -20.75 36.55 -7.46
CA LEU A 62 -19.78 35.91 -8.34
C LEU A 62 -20.16 34.47 -8.69
N ALA A 63 -20.73 33.72 -7.75
CA ALA A 63 -21.27 32.39 -8.01
C ALA A 63 -22.40 32.42 -9.04
N ALA A 64 -23.30 33.40 -8.95
CA ALA A 64 -24.39 33.57 -9.91
C ALA A 64 -23.88 33.88 -11.32
N GLU A 65 -22.88 34.75 -11.44
CA GLU A 65 -22.24 35.03 -12.74
C GLU A 65 -21.49 33.83 -13.30
N LEU A 66 -20.77 33.10 -12.46
CA LEU A 66 -20.10 31.87 -12.88
C LEU A 66 -21.11 30.84 -13.38
N CYS A 67 -22.21 30.61 -12.66
CA CYS A 67 -23.28 29.71 -13.10
C CYS A 67 -23.87 30.16 -14.44
N ALA A 68 -24.05 31.46 -14.66
CA ALA A 68 -24.57 32.01 -15.91
C ALA A 68 -23.57 31.94 -17.07
N ALA A 69 -22.27 32.01 -16.79
CA ALA A 69 -21.18 31.94 -17.75
C ALA A 69 -20.74 30.49 -18.06
N LEU A 70 -21.25 29.49 -17.33
CA LEU A 70 -20.98 28.09 -17.64
C LEU A 70 -21.46 27.78 -19.07
N PRO A 71 -20.61 27.16 -19.91
CA PRO A 71 -21.05 26.74 -21.22
C PRO A 71 -22.10 25.63 -21.08
N PRO A 72 -23.10 25.57 -21.98
CA PRO A 72 -24.07 24.47 -21.99
C PRO A 72 -23.33 23.14 -22.06
N SER A 73 -23.67 22.21 -21.17
CA SER A 73 -23.03 20.91 -21.09
C SER A 73 -24.07 19.82 -20.87
N PRO A 74 -24.04 18.71 -21.63
CA PRO A 74 -24.91 17.57 -21.36
C PRO A 74 -24.57 16.90 -20.02
N LEU A 75 -23.47 17.25 -19.37
CA LEU A 75 -23.02 16.66 -18.11
C LEU A 75 -23.73 17.23 -16.88
N VAL A 76 -24.25 18.45 -16.98
CA VAL A 76 -24.82 19.18 -15.84
C VAL A 76 -26.31 19.41 -16.10
N GLU A 77 -27.17 18.78 -15.30
CA GLU A 77 -28.61 19.01 -15.34
C GLU A 77 -28.94 20.43 -14.86
N ARG A 78 -28.35 20.82 -13.73
CA ARG A 78 -28.56 22.14 -13.13
C ARG A 78 -27.45 22.48 -12.14
N THR A 79 -27.31 23.78 -11.86
CA THR A 79 -26.46 24.27 -10.77
C THR A 79 -27.30 24.99 -9.72
N GLU A 80 -26.87 24.93 -8.46
CA GLU A 80 -27.48 25.67 -7.35
C GLU A 80 -26.41 26.39 -6.53
N ILE A 81 -26.75 27.56 -5.99
CA ILE A 81 -25.83 28.33 -5.15
C ILE A 81 -26.19 28.14 -3.69
N ALA A 82 -25.33 27.41 -2.97
CA ALA A 82 -25.50 27.10 -1.56
C ALA A 82 -24.73 28.05 -0.63
N GLY A 83 -25.36 28.38 0.50
CA GLY A 83 -24.77 29.17 1.58
C GLY A 83 -24.08 30.46 1.10
N PRO A 84 -22.81 30.70 1.48
CA PRO A 84 -22.10 31.93 1.16
C PRO A 84 -21.70 32.10 -0.31
N GLY A 85 -21.83 31.06 -1.15
CA GLY A 85 -21.44 31.11 -2.57
C GLY A 85 -20.85 29.81 -3.12
N PHE A 86 -21.14 28.65 -2.52
CA PHE A 86 -20.74 27.37 -3.11
C PHE A 86 -21.60 27.10 -4.33
N ILE A 87 -20.98 26.61 -5.40
CA ILE A 87 -21.69 26.19 -6.61
C ILE A 87 -21.84 24.67 -6.55
N ASN A 88 -23.07 24.22 -6.33
CA ASN A 88 -23.45 22.82 -6.38
C ASN A 88 -23.83 22.44 -7.80
N PHE A 89 -23.36 21.28 -8.27
CA PHE A 89 -23.64 20.72 -9.58
C PHE A 89 -24.46 19.45 -9.41
N PHE A 90 -25.59 19.39 -10.10
CA PHE A 90 -26.42 18.19 -10.26
C PHE A 90 -26.09 17.61 -11.64
N LEU A 91 -25.55 16.41 -11.65
CA LEU A 91 -25.08 15.74 -12.85
C LEU A 91 -26.26 15.08 -13.58
N SER A 92 -26.23 15.08 -14.90
CA SER A 92 -27.26 14.40 -15.69
C SER A 92 -27.19 12.88 -15.55
N ASP A 93 -28.31 12.19 -15.72
CA ASP A 93 -28.34 10.71 -15.76
C ASP A 93 -27.39 10.15 -16.84
N ASP A 94 -27.32 10.80 -18.01
CA ASP A 94 -26.41 10.42 -19.10
C ASP A 94 -24.93 10.48 -18.69
N SER A 95 -24.57 11.46 -17.86
CA SER A 95 -23.20 11.60 -17.37
C SER A 95 -22.85 10.55 -16.31
N ASN A 96 -23.83 10.16 -15.48
CA ASN A 96 -23.67 9.05 -14.54
C ASN A 96 -23.53 7.72 -15.29
N GLN A 97 -24.18 7.56 -16.44
CA GLN A 97 -24.06 6.37 -17.29
C GLN A 97 -22.73 6.32 -18.05
N ALA A 98 -22.15 7.48 -18.40
CA ALA A 98 -20.85 7.56 -19.05
C ALA A 98 -19.72 6.86 -18.26
N ILE A 99 -19.88 6.67 -16.95
CA ILE A 99 -18.92 5.92 -16.14
C ILE A 99 -18.82 4.45 -16.56
N VAL A 100 -19.93 3.81 -16.94
CA VAL A 100 -19.94 2.41 -17.38
C VAL A 100 -19.13 2.29 -18.67
N ARG A 101 -19.32 3.23 -19.59
CA ARG A 101 -18.52 3.34 -20.81
C ARG A 101 -17.03 3.50 -20.49
N ALA A 102 -16.68 4.45 -19.63
CA ALA A 102 -15.29 4.70 -19.25
C ALA A 102 -14.62 3.46 -18.62
N ILE A 103 -15.34 2.73 -17.76
CA ILE A 103 -14.83 1.51 -17.12
C ILE A 103 -14.58 0.41 -18.16
N ILE A 104 -15.56 0.16 -19.04
CA ILE A 104 -15.45 -0.88 -20.06
C ILE A 104 -14.33 -0.57 -21.06
N GLU A 105 -14.20 0.69 -21.49
CA GLU A 105 -13.18 1.11 -22.45
C GLU A 105 -11.77 1.11 -21.84
N GLN A 106 -11.61 1.53 -20.58
CA GLN A 106 -10.31 1.56 -19.90
C GLN A 106 -9.90 0.19 -19.33
N GLY A 107 -10.88 -0.67 -19.01
CA GLY A 107 -10.66 -2.01 -18.49
C GLY A 107 -9.77 -2.02 -17.24
N ALA A 108 -8.66 -2.75 -17.32
CA ALA A 108 -7.69 -2.88 -16.23
C ALA A 108 -7.03 -1.54 -15.81
N SER A 109 -7.03 -0.54 -16.69
CA SER A 109 -6.46 0.78 -16.39
C SER A 109 -7.44 1.75 -15.72
N PHE A 110 -8.73 1.39 -15.61
CA PHE A 110 -9.69 2.24 -14.94
C PHE A 110 -9.33 2.44 -13.47
N GLY A 111 -9.25 3.70 -13.03
CA GLY A 111 -8.80 4.08 -11.69
C GLY A 111 -7.32 4.47 -11.62
N HIS A 112 -6.55 4.26 -12.69
CA HIS A 112 -5.16 4.70 -12.77
C HIS A 112 -5.08 6.20 -13.06
N SER A 113 -3.93 6.81 -12.75
CA SER A 113 -3.64 8.22 -13.05
C SER A 113 -2.15 8.45 -13.26
N GLU A 114 -1.79 9.62 -13.78
CA GLU A 114 -0.40 10.04 -14.02
C GLU A 114 0.13 11.00 -12.93
N ALA A 115 -0.36 10.88 -11.70
CA ALA A 115 -0.03 11.80 -10.61
C ALA A 115 1.48 11.81 -10.29
N GLY A 116 2.12 10.65 -10.36
CA GLY A 116 3.56 10.47 -10.15
C GLY A 116 4.44 10.93 -11.32
N LYS A 117 3.89 11.14 -12.52
CA LYS A 117 4.59 11.65 -13.71
C LYS A 117 5.90 10.90 -14.03
N GLY A 118 5.94 9.58 -13.79
CA GLY A 118 7.13 8.75 -13.97
C GLY A 118 8.29 9.05 -13.00
N GLN A 119 8.05 9.83 -11.93
CA GLN A 119 9.05 10.07 -10.91
C GLN A 119 9.39 8.79 -10.16
N GLN A 120 10.65 8.66 -9.76
CA GLN A 120 11.16 7.51 -9.02
C GLN A 120 10.67 7.56 -7.58
N VAL A 121 10.13 6.44 -7.09
CA VAL A 121 9.81 6.21 -5.68
C VAL A 121 10.36 4.86 -5.25
N GLN A 122 10.97 4.81 -4.06
CA GLN A 122 11.36 3.56 -3.44
C GLN A 122 10.42 3.26 -2.27
N VAL A 123 10.00 2.00 -2.15
CA VAL A 123 9.25 1.49 -1.00
C VAL A 123 10.08 0.37 -0.39
N GLU A 124 10.55 0.61 0.84
CA GLU A 124 11.22 -0.42 1.65
C GLU A 124 10.20 -1.04 2.59
N PHE A 125 10.14 -2.37 2.64
CA PHE A 125 9.20 -3.08 3.51
C PHE A 125 9.66 -4.51 3.82
N VAL A 126 9.05 -5.11 4.86
CA VAL A 126 9.45 -6.39 5.48
C VAL A 126 10.79 -6.32 6.20
N SER A 127 11.90 -6.09 5.49
CA SER A 127 13.28 -5.92 5.98
C SER A 127 13.61 -6.77 7.22
N ALA A 128 13.20 -8.03 7.21
CA ALA A 128 13.34 -8.95 8.33
C ALA A 128 14.75 -9.55 8.33
N ASN A 129 15.33 -9.70 9.52
CA ASN A 129 16.65 -10.31 9.63
C ASN A 129 16.58 -11.80 9.26
N PRO A 130 17.60 -12.36 8.59
CA PRO A 130 17.58 -13.74 8.10
C PRO A 130 17.92 -14.74 9.22
N THR A 131 17.23 -14.63 10.36
CA THR A 131 17.49 -15.42 11.58
C THR A 131 16.36 -16.36 11.96
N GLY A 132 15.26 -16.35 11.20
CA GLY A 132 14.14 -17.27 11.37
C GLY A 132 13.05 -17.05 10.32
N PRO A 133 11.98 -17.86 10.37
CA PRO A 133 10.84 -17.73 9.45
C PRO A 133 10.11 -16.39 9.64
N LEU A 134 9.41 -15.94 8.61
CA LEU A 134 8.57 -14.75 8.71
C LEU A 134 7.35 -15.06 9.58
N HIS A 135 7.03 -14.19 10.54
CA HIS A 135 5.79 -14.25 11.31
C HIS A 135 4.72 -13.31 10.75
N VAL A 136 3.49 -13.39 11.28
CA VAL A 136 2.33 -12.57 10.85
C VAL A 136 2.60 -11.05 10.85
N GLY A 137 3.41 -10.54 11.78
CA GLY A 137 3.85 -9.12 11.75
C GLY A 137 4.59 -8.74 10.46
N HIS A 138 5.55 -9.55 10.00
CA HIS A 138 6.20 -9.36 8.70
C HIS A 138 5.20 -9.51 7.55
N GLY A 139 4.22 -10.41 7.68
CA GLY A 139 3.11 -10.52 6.74
C GLY A 139 2.30 -9.23 6.60
N ARG A 140 2.07 -8.50 7.71
CA ARG A 140 1.40 -7.19 7.67
C ARG A 140 2.23 -6.18 6.88
N GLY A 141 3.52 -6.10 7.17
CA GLY A 141 4.42 -5.22 6.44
C GLY A 141 4.50 -5.57 4.95
N ALA A 142 4.53 -6.86 4.62
CA ALA A 142 4.48 -7.36 3.24
C ALA A 142 3.19 -6.94 2.52
N ALA A 143 2.03 -7.14 3.14
CA ALA A 143 0.74 -6.81 2.53
C ALA A 143 0.57 -5.31 2.33
N VAL A 144 0.96 -4.49 3.32
CA VAL A 144 0.88 -3.03 3.24
C VAL A 144 1.88 -2.50 2.21
N GLY A 145 3.16 -2.87 2.32
CA GLY A 145 4.23 -2.41 1.43
C GLY A 145 3.97 -2.76 -0.04
N ASP A 146 3.58 -4.01 -0.34
CA ASP A 146 3.26 -4.43 -1.70
C ASP A 146 2.00 -3.70 -2.24
N SER A 147 0.98 -3.46 -1.40
CA SER A 147 -0.18 -2.66 -1.80
C SER A 147 0.19 -1.20 -2.09
N LEU A 148 1.14 -0.62 -1.34
CA LEU A 148 1.66 0.71 -1.63
C LEU A 148 2.40 0.74 -2.97
N CYS A 149 3.24 -0.27 -3.26
CA CYS A 149 3.90 -0.40 -4.55
C CYS A 149 2.90 -0.40 -5.70
N ARG A 150 1.85 -1.24 -5.60
CA ARG A 150 0.79 -1.33 -6.62
C ARG A 150 0.02 -0.02 -6.79
N LEU A 151 -0.33 0.65 -5.68
CA LEU A 151 -1.02 1.94 -5.71
C LEU A 151 -0.16 3.05 -6.33
N LEU A 152 1.13 3.10 -6.00
CA LEU A 152 2.05 4.10 -6.55
C LEU A 152 2.26 3.86 -8.05
N ALA A 153 2.43 2.61 -8.47
CA ALA A 153 2.52 2.25 -9.89
C ALA A 153 1.23 2.63 -10.65
N ALA A 154 0.05 2.30 -10.09
CA ALA A 154 -1.25 2.68 -10.66
C ALA A 154 -1.49 4.20 -10.71
N THR A 155 -0.75 4.98 -9.92
CA THR A 155 -0.81 6.45 -9.91
C THR A 155 0.38 7.09 -10.62
N GLY A 156 1.08 6.34 -11.47
CA GLY A 156 2.05 6.87 -12.42
C GLY A 156 3.45 7.10 -11.85
N TRP A 157 3.78 6.46 -10.73
CA TRP A 157 5.15 6.45 -10.20
C TRP A 157 5.97 5.32 -10.82
N ASN A 158 7.28 5.53 -10.98
CA ASN A 158 8.21 4.45 -11.26
C ASN A 158 8.70 3.89 -9.91
N VAL A 159 8.15 2.73 -9.54
CA VAL A 159 8.31 2.13 -8.21
C VAL A 159 9.51 1.20 -8.20
N SER A 160 10.33 1.30 -7.14
CA SER A 160 11.33 0.30 -6.78
C SER A 160 10.99 -0.27 -5.40
N SER A 161 10.67 -1.55 -5.37
CA SER A 161 10.45 -2.33 -4.15
C SER A 161 11.78 -2.86 -3.62
N GLU A 162 12.09 -2.60 -2.35
CA GLU A 162 13.39 -2.95 -1.77
C GLU A 162 13.25 -3.65 -0.42
N PHE A 163 14.01 -4.73 -0.24
CA PHE A 163 14.15 -5.45 1.03
C PHE A 163 15.54 -5.18 1.60
N TYR A 164 15.63 -4.70 2.84
CA TYR A 164 16.91 -4.52 3.52
C TYR A 164 17.21 -5.72 4.44
N TYR A 165 18.32 -6.41 4.19
CA TYR A 165 18.83 -7.46 5.06
C TYR A 165 19.91 -6.93 5.99
N ASN A 166 19.68 -7.06 7.30
CA ASN A 166 20.76 -7.00 8.27
C ASN A 166 21.48 -8.37 8.33
N ASP A 167 22.46 -8.55 7.45
CA ASP A 167 23.21 -9.79 7.28
C ASP A 167 24.48 -9.86 8.16
N ALA A 168 24.61 -8.98 9.16
CA ALA A 168 25.76 -8.92 10.05
C ALA A 168 25.37 -8.65 11.52
N GLY A 169 26.34 -8.86 12.43
CA GLY A 169 26.20 -8.53 13.85
C GLY A 169 25.64 -9.66 14.73
N ALA A 170 25.33 -9.30 15.98
CA ALA A 170 25.11 -10.25 17.07
C ALA A 170 23.98 -11.26 16.82
N GLN A 171 22.92 -10.86 16.11
CA GLN A 171 21.83 -11.79 15.78
C GLN A 171 22.29 -12.90 14.83
N ILE A 172 23.13 -12.57 13.84
CA ILE A 172 23.71 -13.55 12.91
C ILE A 172 24.75 -14.41 13.62
N ASP A 173 25.52 -13.83 14.55
CA ASP A 173 26.44 -14.60 15.41
C ASP A 173 25.69 -15.65 16.24
N ASN A 174 24.61 -15.24 16.90
CA ASN A 174 23.78 -16.12 17.72
C ASN A 174 23.11 -17.22 16.88
N LEU A 175 22.67 -16.91 15.65
CA LEU A 175 22.15 -17.89 14.70
C LEU A 175 23.20 -18.96 14.41
N ALA A 176 24.41 -18.54 14.01
CA ALA A 176 25.49 -19.45 13.67
C ALA A 176 25.86 -20.37 14.84
N LEU A 177 25.95 -19.82 16.06
CA LEU A 177 26.20 -20.60 17.28
C LEU A 177 25.08 -21.61 17.57
N SER A 178 23.83 -21.23 17.34
CA SER A 178 22.68 -22.12 17.55
C SER A 178 22.66 -23.28 16.56
N VAL A 179 22.94 -23.02 15.29
CA VAL A 179 23.05 -24.04 14.25
C VAL A 179 24.24 -24.96 14.54
N GLN A 180 25.40 -24.41 14.91
CA GLN A 180 26.57 -25.21 15.31
C GLN A 180 26.25 -26.13 16.50
N ALA A 181 25.54 -25.63 17.52
CA ALA A 181 25.13 -26.44 18.66
C ALA A 181 24.25 -27.62 18.22
N ARG A 182 23.29 -27.40 17.32
CA ARG A 182 22.50 -28.49 16.71
C ARG A 182 23.35 -29.45 15.88
N CYS A 183 24.33 -28.96 15.11
CA CYS A 183 25.26 -29.83 14.37
C CYS A 183 26.06 -30.75 15.29
N ARG A 184 26.36 -30.31 16.53
CA ARG A 184 26.99 -31.11 17.58
C ARG A 184 26.03 -32.04 18.34
N GLY A 185 24.75 -32.05 17.98
CA GLY A 185 23.71 -32.89 18.60
C GLY A 185 23.13 -32.32 19.89
N LEU A 186 23.42 -31.06 20.24
CA LEU A 186 22.87 -30.41 21.42
C LEU A 186 21.40 -30.00 21.17
N THR A 187 20.63 -29.90 22.25
CA THR A 187 19.27 -29.36 22.21
C THR A 187 19.18 -28.08 23.05
N PRO A 188 18.13 -27.26 22.89
CA PRO A 188 17.96 -26.04 23.68
C PRO A 188 17.79 -26.25 25.19
N ASP A 189 17.69 -27.50 25.66
CA ASP A 189 17.62 -27.85 27.07
C ASP A 189 18.97 -28.36 27.61
N ASP A 190 20.00 -28.43 26.76
CA ASP A 190 21.36 -28.79 27.14
C ASP A 190 22.05 -27.61 27.83
N ASP A 191 22.81 -27.88 28.89
CA ASP A 191 23.58 -26.86 29.64
C ASP A 191 24.62 -26.16 28.76
N GLN A 192 25.04 -26.79 27.65
CA GLN A 192 25.99 -26.23 26.69
C GLN A 192 25.32 -25.41 25.58
N TRP A 193 23.99 -25.27 25.60
CA TRP A 193 23.29 -24.44 24.62
C TRP A 193 23.71 -22.96 24.75
N PRO A 194 23.96 -22.24 23.63
CA PRO A 194 24.31 -20.83 23.70
C PRO A 194 23.23 -20.02 24.44
N GLU A 195 23.63 -19.18 25.40
CA GLU A 195 22.70 -18.43 26.26
C GLU A 195 21.69 -17.60 25.45
N ASP A 196 22.17 -16.90 24.42
CA ASP A 196 21.37 -16.11 23.48
C ASP A 196 21.01 -16.87 22.20
N GLY A 197 21.11 -18.20 22.21
CA GLY A 197 20.86 -19.04 21.05
C GLY A 197 19.38 -19.15 20.69
N TYR A 198 19.08 -19.15 19.39
CA TYR A 198 17.73 -19.35 18.84
C TYR A 198 17.22 -20.75 19.12
N ARG A 199 16.08 -20.85 19.83
CA ARG A 199 15.55 -22.13 20.32
C ARG A 199 14.50 -22.79 19.41
N GLY A 200 14.17 -22.19 18.26
CA GLY A 200 13.13 -22.68 17.37
C GLY A 200 13.50 -23.99 16.67
N ASP A 201 12.50 -24.81 16.34
CA ASP A 201 12.70 -26.12 15.72
C ASP A 201 13.39 -26.03 14.36
N TYR A 202 13.16 -24.95 13.61
CA TYR A 202 13.80 -24.68 12.31
C TYR A 202 15.34 -24.69 12.36
N ILE A 203 15.96 -24.41 13.52
CA ILE A 203 17.42 -24.47 13.68
C ILE A 203 17.94 -25.91 13.48
N ALA A 204 17.15 -26.91 13.87
CA ALA A 204 17.48 -28.31 13.64
C ALA A 204 17.41 -28.68 12.15
N ASP A 205 16.46 -28.10 11.41
CA ASP A 205 16.34 -28.31 9.96
C ASP A 205 17.54 -27.72 9.21
N VAL A 206 17.94 -26.49 9.57
CA VAL A 206 19.14 -25.83 9.02
C VAL A 206 20.40 -26.67 9.30
N ALA A 207 20.59 -27.11 10.54
CA ALA A 207 21.74 -27.92 10.93
C ALA A 207 21.78 -29.28 10.21
N THR A 208 20.61 -29.92 10.06
CA THR A 208 20.49 -31.20 9.33
C THR A 208 20.85 -31.02 7.86
N ALA A 209 20.33 -29.97 7.21
CA ALA A 209 20.66 -29.66 5.82
C ALA A 209 22.14 -29.32 5.62
N TYR A 210 22.74 -28.57 6.55
CA TYR A 210 24.18 -28.26 6.53
C TYR A 210 25.04 -29.52 6.62
N MET A 211 24.76 -30.40 7.59
CA MET A 211 25.50 -31.65 7.79
C MET A 211 25.28 -32.67 6.66
N ALA A 212 24.16 -32.58 5.95
CA ALA A 212 23.90 -33.38 4.76
C ALA A 212 24.63 -32.88 3.50
N GLY A 213 25.34 -31.75 3.57
CA GLY A 213 26.00 -31.15 2.41
C GLY A 213 25.01 -30.62 1.36
N ALA A 214 23.83 -30.17 1.79
CA ALA A 214 22.84 -29.59 0.89
C ALA A 214 23.40 -28.33 0.22
N THR A 215 22.87 -28.00 -0.95
CA THR A 215 23.17 -26.75 -1.65
C THR A 215 21.94 -25.86 -1.63
N ILE A 216 22.12 -24.62 -1.21
CA ILE A 216 21.08 -23.60 -1.14
C ILE A 216 21.33 -22.53 -2.19
N ASP A 217 20.32 -22.34 -3.04
CA ASP A 217 20.21 -21.25 -3.99
C ASP A 217 19.29 -20.16 -3.42
N ALA A 218 19.89 -19.05 -2.99
CA ALA A 218 19.18 -17.86 -2.50
C ALA A 218 19.55 -16.68 -3.41
N GLU A 219 18.96 -16.64 -4.61
CA GLU A 219 19.13 -15.68 -5.72
C GLU A 219 20.54 -15.11 -5.96
N ASP A 220 21.06 -14.29 -5.04
CA ASP A 220 22.42 -13.71 -5.06
C ASP A 220 23.51 -14.64 -4.50
N GLN A 221 23.15 -15.76 -3.86
CA GLN A 221 24.10 -16.66 -3.19
C GLN A 221 23.85 -18.13 -3.53
N HIS A 222 24.95 -18.87 -3.71
CA HIS A 222 24.98 -20.31 -3.88
C HIS A 222 25.91 -20.91 -2.83
N VAL A 223 25.34 -21.56 -1.82
CA VAL A 223 26.11 -22.04 -0.66
C VAL A 223 25.85 -23.52 -0.43
N THR A 224 26.94 -24.31 -0.42
CA THR A 224 26.91 -25.73 -0.09
C THR A 224 27.36 -25.95 1.34
N GLY A 225 26.63 -26.79 2.09
CA GLY A 225 27.02 -27.17 3.44
C GLY A 225 28.35 -27.91 3.45
N ALA A 226 29.29 -27.48 4.29
CA ALA A 226 30.61 -28.10 4.36
C ALA A 226 30.61 -29.42 5.14
N ALA A 227 29.50 -29.76 5.80
CA ALA A 227 29.36 -30.90 6.70
C ALA A 227 30.42 -30.94 7.82
N ASP A 228 30.91 -29.76 8.23
CA ASP A 228 31.86 -29.59 9.33
C ASP A 228 31.26 -28.66 10.39
N ALA A 229 30.90 -29.22 11.55
CA ALA A 229 30.31 -28.45 12.64
C ALA A 229 31.30 -27.44 13.26
N GLU A 230 32.62 -27.64 13.09
CA GLU A 230 33.64 -26.79 13.70
C GLU A 230 33.98 -25.57 12.84
N ASP A 231 33.60 -25.56 11.56
CA ASP A 231 33.70 -24.40 10.68
C ASP A 231 32.52 -23.45 10.89
N LEU A 232 32.63 -22.59 11.91
CA LEU A 232 31.57 -21.63 12.27
C LEU A 232 31.25 -20.64 11.13
N ASP A 233 32.22 -20.27 10.30
CA ASP A 233 32.00 -19.35 9.18
C ASP A 233 31.24 -20.02 8.04
N ALA A 234 31.51 -21.30 7.76
CA ALA A 234 30.71 -22.08 6.82
C ALA A 234 29.28 -22.31 7.34
N VAL A 235 29.13 -22.64 8.63
CA VAL A 235 27.81 -22.75 9.28
C VAL A 235 27.02 -21.45 9.14
N ARG A 236 27.65 -20.29 9.45
CA ARG A 236 27.05 -18.97 9.35
C ARG A 236 26.54 -18.68 7.94
N LYS A 237 27.41 -18.81 6.93
CA LYS A 237 27.07 -18.53 5.52
C LYS A 237 25.92 -19.42 5.05
N PHE A 238 25.97 -20.70 5.39
CA PHE A 238 24.91 -21.65 5.04
C PHE A 238 23.59 -21.31 5.72
N ALA A 239 23.60 -21.02 7.03
CA ALA A 239 22.39 -20.72 7.78
C ALA A 239 21.69 -19.46 7.27
N VAL A 240 22.45 -18.40 6.97
CA VAL A 240 21.91 -17.17 6.37
C VAL A 240 21.31 -17.46 5.00
N ALA A 241 22.02 -18.16 4.12
CA ALA A 241 21.49 -18.51 2.79
C ALA A 241 20.22 -19.37 2.88
N TYR A 242 20.19 -20.36 3.78
CA TYR A 242 19.03 -21.22 4.01
C TYR A 242 17.80 -20.41 4.41
N LEU A 243 17.93 -19.54 5.42
CA LEU A 243 16.81 -18.77 5.93
C LEU A 243 16.36 -17.68 4.98
N ARG A 244 17.27 -17.06 4.22
CA ARG A 244 16.90 -16.12 3.15
C ARG A 244 16.05 -16.81 2.10
N ARG A 245 16.44 -18.01 1.65
CA ARG A 245 15.65 -18.79 0.69
C ARG A 245 14.26 -19.12 1.23
N GLU A 246 14.14 -19.55 2.49
CA GLU A 246 12.84 -19.81 3.12
C GLU A 246 11.95 -18.56 3.16
N GLN A 247 12.50 -17.42 3.60
CA GLN A 247 11.78 -16.14 3.61
C GLN A 247 11.33 -15.73 2.20
N ASP A 248 12.18 -15.91 1.17
CA ASP A 248 11.82 -15.61 -0.22
C ASP A 248 10.69 -16.52 -0.74
N LEU A 249 10.69 -17.81 -0.37
CA LEU A 249 9.61 -18.73 -0.73
C LEU A 249 8.28 -18.32 -0.06
N ASP A 250 8.34 -17.85 1.19
CA ASP A 250 7.19 -17.29 1.92
C ASP A 250 6.63 -16.04 1.25
N LEU A 251 7.50 -15.11 0.88
CA LEU A 251 7.10 -13.88 0.19
C LEU A 251 6.51 -14.19 -1.20
N LYS A 252 7.10 -15.13 -1.95
CA LYS A 252 6.57 -15.59 -3.24
C LYS A 252 5.19 -16.22 -3.10
N ALA A 253 4.99 -17.08 -2.10
CA ALA A 253 3.68 -17.66 -1.81
C ALA A 253 2.65 -16.59 -1.38
N PHE A 254 3.13 -15.52 -0.76
CA PHE A 254 2.34 -14.35 -0.41
C PHE A 254 2.14 -13.36 -1.57
N ALA A 255 2.57 -13.69 -2.79
CA ALA A 255 2.54 -12.84 -3.99
C ALA A 255 3.22 -11.47 -3.79
N THR A 256 4.30 -11.46 -3.02
CA THR A 256 5.14 -10.29 -2.77
C THR A 256 6.47 -10.46 -3.48
N HIS A 257 6.90 -9.42 -4.18
CA HIS A 257 8.12 -9.40 -4.99
C HIS A 257 8.94 -8.15 -4.69
N PHE A 258 10.26 -8.25 -4.83
CA PHE A 258 11.21 -7.17 -4.63
C PHE A 258 12.05 -6.97 -5.88
N ASP A 259 12.33 -5.71 -6.24
CA ASP A 259 13.24 -5.35 -7.32
C ASP A 259 14.70 -5.40 -6.86
N LEU A 260 14.93 -5.17 -5.57
CA LEU A 260 16.28 -5.17 -4.98
C LEU A 260 16.27 -5.73 -3.56
N TYR A 261 17.24 -6.60 -3.29
CA TYR A 261 17.62 -7.01 -1.94
C TYR A 261 18.94 -6.30 -1.58
N PHE A 262 18.89 -5.43 -0.58
CA PHE A 262 20.03 -4.64 -0.13
C PHE A 262 20.66 -5.26 1.12
N LEU A 263 21.98 -5.46 1.12
CA LEU A 263 22.71 -6.04 2.26
C LEU A 263 23.37 -4.94 3.09
N GLU A 264 23.17 -4.96 4.40
CA GLU A 264 23.86 -4.05 5.33
C GLU A 264 25.38 -4.15 5.19
N SER A 265 25.91 -5.37 5.06
CA SER A 265 27.34 -5.62 4.90
C SER A 265 27.98 -4.86 3.73
N SER A 266 27.20 -4.56 2.67
CA SER A 266 27.67 -3.81 1.51
C SER A 266 28.03 -2.35 1.85
N LEU A 267 27.38 -1.73 2.85
CA LEU A 267 27.68 -0.37 3.30
C LEU A 267 29.04 -0.29 3.99
N TYR A 268 29.42 -1.34 4.71
CA TYR A 268 30.72 -1.43 5.36
C TYR A 268 31.81 -1.74 4.35
N GLN A 269 31.59 -2.72 3.45
CA GLN A 269 32.57 -3.12 2.44
C GLN A 269 32.90 -1.98 1.47
N SER A 270 31.91 -1.16 1.11
CA SER A 270 32.09 0.00 0.24
C SER A 270 32.73 1.21 0.95
N GLY A 271 32.80 1.20 2.29
CA GLY A 271 33.26 2.34 3.08
C GLY A 271 32.22 3.44 3.27
N ALA A 272 30.96 3.23 2.83
CA ALA A 272 29.89 4.24 2.91
C ALA A 272 29.60 4.70 4.35
N VAL A 273 29.71 3.80 5.32
CA VAL A 273 29.56 4.15 6.75
C VAL A 273 30.65 5.12 7.20
N GLU A 274 31.91 4.83 6.84
CA GLU A 274 33.06 5.67 7.22
C GLU A 274 33.01 7.03 6.52
N GLU A 275 32.60 7.07 5.25
CA GLU A 275 32.39 8.31 4.49
C GLU A 275 31.30 9.17 5.16
N THR A 276 30.20 8.55 5.58
CA THR A 276 29.10 9.21 6.29
C THR A 276 29.60 9.84 7.60
N VAL A 277 30.40 9.11 8.38
CA VAL A 277 31.02 9.63 9.61
C VAL A 277 31.93 10.81 9.31
N THR A 278 32.83 10.67 8.33
CA THR A 278 33.77 11.72 7.93
C THR A 278 33.04 13.00 7.52
N ARG A 279 31.95 12.87 6.76
CA ARG A 279 31.13 14.00 6.32
C ARG A 279 30.43 14.69 7.50
N LEU A 280 29.82 13.92 8.40
CA LEU A 280 29.17 14.46 9.61
C LEU A 280 30.16 15.23 10.48
N VAL A 281 31.38 14.72 10.66
CA VAL A 281 32.46 15.42 11.36
C VAL A 281 32.89 16.69 10.63
N GLY A 282 33.08 16.61 9.30
CA GLY A 282 33.46 17.76 8.47
C GLY A 282 32.44 18.90 8.50
N ASN A 283 31.16 18.59 8.64
CA ASN A 283 30.09 19.58 8.76
C ASN A 283 29.99 20.23 10.15
N GLY A 284 30.78 19.79 11.13
CA GLY A 284 30.89 20.42 12.44
C GLY A 284 29.75 20.12 13.43
N HIS A 285 28.92 19.11 13.15
CA HIS A 285 27.79 18.72 14.02
C HIS A 285 28.14 17.61 15.02
N THR A 286 29.42 17.27 15.19
CA THR A 286 29.85 16.19 16.08
C THR A 286 30.69 16.69 17.25
N TYR A 287 30.80 15.88 18.30
CA TYR A 287 31.68 16.12 19.43
C TYR A 287 32.10 14.83 20.13
N GLU A 288 33.23 14.85 20.81
CA GLU A 288 33.69 13.74 21.63
C GLU A 288 33.24 13.96 23.08
N GLN A 289 32.60 12.95 23.69
CA GLN A 289 32.22 12.95 25.09
C GLN A 289 32.38 11.55 25.67
N GLU A 290 33.08 11.47 26.80
CA GLU A 290 33.37 10.22 27.50
C GLU A 290 34.03 9.15 26.62
N GLY A 291 34.90 9.56 25.68
CA GLY A 291 35.59 8.65 24.76
C GLY A 291 34.69 8.03 23.67
N ALA A 292 33.50 8.59 23.45
CA ALA A 292 32.62 8.25 22.34
C ALA A 292 32.41 9.48 21.45
N LEU A 293 32.22 9.26 20.16
CA LEU A 293 31.87 10.30 19.19
C LEU A 293 30.35 10.43 19.13
N TRP A 294 29.84 11.65 19.29
CA TRP A 294 28.42 11.99 19.31
C TRP A 294 28.07 12.89 18.12
N LEU A 295 26.82 12.77 17.66
CA LEU A 295 26.17 13.70 16.74
C LEU A 295 25.18 14.57 17.50
N ARG A 296 25.24 15.89 17.26
CA ARG A 296 24.29 16.90 17.79
C ARG A 296 22.93 16.81 17.09
N THR A 297 22.23 15.68 17.24
CA THR A 297 20.92 15.48 16.62
C THR A 297 19.84 16.37 17.20
N THR A 298 20.04 16.90 18.41
CA THR A 298 19.13 17.88 19.03
C THR A 298 19.04 19.20 18.25
N ASP A 299 20.10 19.60 17.54
CA ASP A 299 20.08 20.76 16.62
C ASP A 299 19.08 20.58 15.45
N PHE A 300 18.63 19.33 15.21
CA PHE A 300 17.73 18.94 14.13
C PHE A 300 16.42 18.33 14.64
N GLY A 301 16.05 18.58 15.90
CA GLY A 301 14.75 18.21 16.46
C GLY A 301 14.65 16.81 17.09
N ASP A 302 15.77 16.11 17.29
CA ASP A 302 15.82 14.86 18.06
C ASP A 302 15.70 15.13 19.58
N ASP A 303 15.30 14.12 20.36
CA ASP A 303 15.09 14.26 21.82
C ASP A 303 16.41 14.33 22.61
N LYS A 304 17.46 13.70 22.08
CA LYS A 304 18.81 13.71 22.62
C LYS A 304 19.83 13.42 21.52
N ASP A 305 21.05 13.89 21.75
CA ASP A 305 22.19 13.59 20.89
C ASP A 305 22.46 12.08 20.82
N ARG A 306 22.96 11.62 19.67
CA ARG A 306 23.18 10.19 19.41
C ARG A 306 24.66 9.86 19.34
N VAL A 307 25.04 8.78 20.02
CA VAL A 307 26.37 8.19 19.88
C VAL A 307 26.52 7.65 18.46
N MET A 308 27.54 8.12 17.76
CA MET A 308 27.95 7.62 16.45
C MET A 308 28.92 6.45 16.58
N ARG A 309 29.97 6.64 17.38
CA ARG A 309 31.03 5.66 17.63
C ARG A 309 31.17 5.43 19.12
N LYS A 310 31.06 4.16 19.53
CA LYS A 310 31.21 3.71 20.92
C LYS A 310 32.68 3.79 21.35
N ARG A 311 32.91 3.67 22.67
CA ARG A 311 34.25 3.70 23.28
C ARG A 311 35.16 2.55 22.81
N ASP A 312 34.57 1.44 22.40
CA ASP A 312 35.26 0.27 21.83
C ASP A 312 35.70 0.48 20.36
N GLY A 313 35.37 1.63 19.77
CA GLY A 313 35.65 1.98 18.39
C GLY A 313 34.58 1.57 17.39
N GLY A 314 33.60 0.74 17.78
CA GLY A 314 32.53 0.28 16.89
C GLY A 314 31.45 1.34 16.68
N TYR A 315 30.85 1.35 15.49
CA TYR A 315 29.71 2.22 15.18
C TYR A 315 28.40 1.71 15.82
N THR A 316 27.46 2.62 16.03
CA THR A 316 26.10 2.29 16.47
C THR A 316 25.20 2.00 15.25
N TYR A 317 24.10 1.27 15.45
CA TYR A 317 23.10 1.00 14.40
C TYR A 317 22.52 2.25 13.72
N PHE A 318 22.62 3.40 14.38
CA PHE A 318 22.21 4.68 13.82
C PHE A 318 23.00 5.08 12.57
N LEU A 319 24.29 4.72 12.49
CA LEU A 319 25.15 5.15 11.38
C LEU A 319 24.89 4.42 10.07
N PRO A 320 24.77 3.08 10.08
CA PRO A 320 24.33 2.33 8.90
C PRO A 320 23.00 2.84 8.34
N ASP A 321 22.01 3.16 9.19
CA ASP A 321 20.75 3.74 8.73
C ASP A 321 20.97 5.06 7.98
N VAL A 322 21.75 5.99 8.54
CA VAL A 322 22.03 7.29 7.88
C VAL A 322 22.79 7.09 6.57
N ALA A 323 23.79 6.20 6.56
CA ALA A 323 24.57 5.88 5.37
C ALA A 323 23.70 5.24 4.27
N TYR A 324 22.81 4.33 4.67
CA TYR A 324 21.87 3.65 3.77
C TYR A 324 20.88 4.65 3.15
N HIS A 325 20.35 5.58 3.94
CA HIS A 325 19.46 6.61 3.43
C HIS A 325 20.22 7.62 2.55
N LEU A 326 21.46 7.98 2.86
CA LEU A 326 22.29 8.75 1.94
C LEU A 326 22.49 7.99 0.60
N ASN A 327 22.71 6.68 0.64
CA ASN A 327 22.78 5.83 -0.55
C ASN A 327 21.48 5.87 -1.36
N LYS A 328 20.30 5.72 -0.73
CA LYS A 328 18.99 5.88 -1.39
C LYS A 328 18.87 7.21 -2.13
N TRP A 329 19.27 8.31 -1.47
CA TRP A 329 19.25 9.64 -2.07
C TRP A 329 20.18 9.76 -3.28
N GLN A 330 21.40 9.21 -3.17
CA GLN A 330 22.40 9.19 -4.25
C GLN A 330 21.98 8.32 -5.45
N ARG A 331 21.18 7.26 -5.21
CA ARG A 331 20.55 6.46 -6.28
C ARG A 331 19.44 7.23 -7.03
N GLY A 332 19.06 8.41 -6.56
CA GLY A 332 18.14 9.32 -7.26
C GLY A 332 16.70 9.29 -6.76
N PHE A 333 16.39 8.54 -5.71
CA PHE A 333 15.04 8.45 -5.16
C PHE A 333 14.64 9.75 -4.44
N LYS A 334 13.83 10.57 -5.11
CA LYS A 334 13.29 11.82 -4.54
C LYS A 334 12.15 11.58 -3.56
N ARG A 335 11.56 10.37 -3.60
CA ARG A 335 10.57 9.88 -2.65
C ARG A 335 11.00 8.49 -2.17
N VAL A 336 10.99 8.31 -0.85
CA VAL A 336 11.30 7.04 -0.17
C VAL A 336 10.25 6.84 0.90
N ILE A 337 9.64 5.66 0.91
CA ILE A 337 8.63 5.26 1.90
C ILE A 337 9.16 4.03 2.62
N ASN A 338 9.41 4.17 3.91
CA ASN A 338 9.80 3.05 4.76
C ASN A 338 8.56 2.50 5.48
N GLU A 339 8.19 1.27 5.18
CA GLU A 339 7.15 0.50 5.87
C GLU A 339 7.82 -0.34 6.96
N GLN A 340 7.48 -0.06 8.22
CA GLN A 340 8.14 -0.65 9.39
C GLN A 340 7.15 -0.86 10.53
N GLY A 341 7.51 -1.71 11.50
CA GLY A 341 6.75 -1.86 12.74
C GLY A 341 6.75 -0.56 13.58
N ALA A 342 5.66 -0.30 14.30
CA ALA A 342 5.51 0.90 15.12
C ALA A 342 6.51 1.00 16.30
N ASP A 343 7.14 -0.11 16.69
CA ASP A 343 8.26 -0.17 17.62
C ASP A 343 9.50 0.60 17.11
N HIS A 344 9.59 0.84 15.80
CA HIS A 344 10.64 1.65 15.18
C HIS A 344 10.35 3.16 15.21
N HIS A 345 9.26 3.66 15.81
CA HIS A 345 8.94 5.11 15.78
C HIS A 345 10.12 6.00 16.27
N SER A 346 10.90 5.50 17.23
CA SER A 346 12.00 6.24 17.83
C SER A 346 13.23 6.38 16.91
N THR A 347 13.30 5.61 15.81
CA THR A 347 14.38 5.68 14.81
C THR A 347 14.09 6.75 13.75
N VAL A 348 12.82 7.08 13.51
CA VAL A 348 12.38 8.07 12.51
C VAL A 348 13.08 9.42 12.72
N THR A 349 12.94 10.00 13.91
CA THR A 349 13.48 11.34 14.20
C THR A 349 15.00 11.36 14.13
N ARG A 350 15.67 10.35 14.70
CA ARG A 350 17.14 10.31 14.70
C ARG A 350 17.71 10.16 13.28
N VAL A 351 17.14 9.29 12.44
CA VAL A 351 17.61 9.10 11.05
C VAL A 351 17.43 10.39 10.25
N ARG A 352 16.27 11.03 10.35
CA ARG A 352 16.03 12.35 9.73
C ARG A 352 17.03 13.40 10.21
N ALA A 353 17.30 13.47 11.51
CA ALA A 353 18.31 14.37 12.08
C ALA A 353 19.71 14.10 11.51
N GLY A 354 20.12 12.83 11.42
CA GLY A 354 21.38 12.42 10.79
C GLY A 354 21.48 12.85 9.32
N LEU A 355 20.39 12.73 8.57
CA LEU A 355 20.32 13.13 7.17
C LEU A 355 20.43 14.64 6.98
N GLN A 356 19.81 15.44 7.86
CA GLN A 356 19.95 16.90 7.83
C GLN A 356 21.38 17.33 8.18
N ALA A 357 22.01 16.68 9.16
CA ALA A 357 23.40 16.95 9.55
C ALA A 357 24.42 16.66 8.42
N LEU A 358 24.08 15.82 7.43
CA LEU A 358 24.93 15.58 6.26
C LEU A 358 25.02 16.77 5.31
N GLN A 359 24.10 17.74 5.39
CA GLN A 359 24.03 18.88 4.47
C GLN A 359 24.13 18.41 2.99
N ALA A 360 23.27 17.46 2.63
CA ALA A 360 23.28 16.76 1.34
C ALA A 360 22.10 17.17 0.42
N ASP A 361 21.51 18.33 0.67
CA ASP A 361 20.31 18.85 -0.01
C ASP A 361 19.10 17.90 0.06
N ILE A 362 19.04 17.09 1.12
CA ILE A 362 17.92 16.18 1.40
C ILE A 362 16.80 17.00 2.06
N PRO A 363 15.57 17.05 1.50
CA PRO A 363 14.48 17.82 2.07
C PRO A 363 14.14 17.41 3.50
N GLU A 364 13.74 18.39 4.31
CA GLU A 364 13.19 18.13 5.64
C GLU A 364 11.95 17.23 5.53
N GLY A 365 11.87 16.22 6.41
CA GLY A 365 10.79 15.23 6.40
C GLY A 365 11.02 14.03 5.48
N TRP A 366 12.07 14.01 4.65
CA TRP A 366 12.49 12.80 3.93
C TRP A 366 13.32 11.88 4.87
N PRO A 367 13.12 10.54 4.84
CA PRO A 367 12.11 9.79 4.08
C PRO A 367 10.73 9.80 4.75
N GLU A 368 9.69 9.37 4.01
CA GLU A 368 8.35 9.09 4.54
C GLU A 368 8.33 7.75 5.29
N TYR A 369 7.41 7.60 6.25
CA TYR A 369 7.27 6.37 7.05
C TYR A 369 5.81 5.93 7.12
N VAL A 370 5.59 4.63 6.97
CA VAL A 370 4.33 3.94 7.27
C VAL A 370 4.61 2.98 8.41
N LEU A 371 4.08 3.29 9.59
CA LEU A 371 4.33 2.51 10.80
C LEU A 371 3.13 1.61 11.11
N HIS A 372 3.28 0.30 10.88
CA HIS A 372 2.23 -0.66 11.17
C HIS A 372 2.21 -1.10 12.63
N GLN A 373 1.03 -1.23 13.21
CA GLN A 373 0.88 -1.78 14.57
C GLN A 373 0.99 -3.31 14.57
N MET A 374 1.33 -3.88 15.72
CA MET A 374 1.35 -5.33 15.92
C MET A 374 -0.01 -5.98 15.61
N VAL A 375 0.07 -7.24 15.17
CA VAL A 375 -1.09 -8.08 14.85
C VAL A 375 -1.32 -9.07 15.97
N THR A 376 -2.56 -9.16 16.43
CA THR A 376 -3.03 -10.21 17.34
C THR A 376 -3.77 -11.27 16.52
N VAL A 377 -3.40 -12.54 16.68
CA VAL A 377 -4.06 -13.65 15.98
C VAL A 377 -5.02 -14.35 16.93
N MET A 378 -6.26 -14.56 16.50
CA MET A 378 -7.33 -15.17 17.28
C MET A 378 -7.86 -16.40 16.57
N ARG A 379 -8.24 -17.42 17.37
CA ARG A 379 -8.94 -18.63 16.93
C ARG A 379 -9.88 -19.10 18.05
N ASP A 380 -11.09 -19.51 17.69
CA ASP A 380 -12.15 -19.93 18.61
C ASP A 380 -12.41 -18.90 19.74
N GLY A 381 -12.22 -17.61 19.42
CA GLY A 381 -12.34 -16.51 20.37
C GLY A 381 -11.19 -16.35 21.37
N GLU A 382 -10.13 -17.17 21.26
CA GLU A 382 -8.93 -17.10 22.10
C GLU A 382 -7.71 -16.61 21.30
N GLU A 383 -6.78 -15.93 21.98
CA GLU A 383 -5.53 -15.50 21.37
C GLU A 383 -4.63 -16.72 21.13
N VAL A 384 -4.21 -16.92 19.88
CA VAL A 384 -3.23 -17.94 19.52
C VAL A 384 -1.88 -17.48 20.04
N LYS A 385 -1.51 -17.96 21.24
CA LYS A 385 -0.30 -17.51 21.92
C LYS A 385 0.95 -17.92 21.17
N ILE A 386 1.75 -16.90 20.87
CA ILE A 386 3.17 -17.00 20.50
C ILE A 386 3.89 -17.75 21.63
N SER A 387 4.41 -18.94 21.37
CA SER A 387 5.07 -19.74 22.40
C SER A 387 6.46 -19.18 22.70
N LYS A 388 6.59 -18.42 23.80
CA LYS A 388 7.89 -17.96 24.34
C LYS A 388 8.82 -19.11 24.78
N ARG A 389 8.32 -20.35 24.89
CA ARG A 389 9.08 -21.50 25.40
C ARG A 389 9.47 -22.52 24.32
N ALA A 390 8.68 -22.64 23.25
CA ALA A 390 8.98 -23.54 22.12
C ALA A 390 9.51 -22.79 20.89
N GLY A 391 9.55 -21.44 20.92
CA GLY A 391 9.97 -20.65 19.77
C GLY A 391 9.00 -20.66 18.60
N SER A 392 7.79 -21.24 18.74
CA SER A 392 6.77 -21.24 17.69
C SER A 392 6.00 -19.92 17.68
N TYR A 393 6.37 -19.04 16.75
CA TYR A 393 5.54 -17.95 16.25
C TYR A 393 4.52 -18.55 15.27
N VAL A 394 3.32 -17.97 15.17
CA VAL A 394 2.49 -18.23 13.98
C VAL A 394 3.26 -17.64 12.79
N THR A 395 3.76 -18.52 11.93
CA THR A 395 4.52 -18.07 10.77
C THR A 395 3.56 -17.53 9.72
N LEU A 396 4.06 -16.68 8.81
CA LEU A 396 3.32 -16.23 7.65
C LEU A 396 2.92 -17.43 6.79
N ARG A 397 3.82 -18.42 6.65
CA ARG A 397 3.55 -19.68 5.96
C ARG A 397 2.36 -20.42 6.55
N ASP A 398 2.35 -20.65 7.86
CA ASP A 398 1.25 -21.34 8.55
C ASP A 398 -0.10 -20.66 8.26
N LEU A 399 -0.11 -19.32 8.32
CA LEU A 399 -1.32 -18.55 8.07
C LEU A 399 -1.80 -18.68 6.62
N ILE A 400 -0.88 -18.61 5.64
CA ILE A 400 -1.19 -18.78 4.22
C ILE A 400 -1.73 -20.19 3.95
N ASP A 401 -1.08 -21.22 4.49
CA ASP A 401 -1.47 -22.61 4.26
C ASP A 401 -2.81 -22.93 4.93
N GLU A 402 -3.10 -22.28 6.05
CA GLU A 402 -4.35 -22.44 6.78
C GLU A 402 -5.53 -21.70 6.13
N VAL A 403 -5.43 -20.39 5.92
CA VAL A 403 -6.58 -19.57 5.47
C VAL A 403 -6.52 -19.14 4.01
N GLY A 404 -5.41 -19.42 3.33
CA GLY A 404 -5.16 -19.00 1.96
C GLY A 404 -4.53 -17.61 1.86
N ARG A 405 -3.76 -17.41 0.78
CA ARG A 405 -3.06 -16.16 0.47
C ARG A 405 -4.00 -14.95 0.45
N ASP A 406 -5.10 -15.06 -0.28
CA ASP A 406 -6.01 -13.93 -0.55
C ASP A 406 -6.68 -13.40 0.72
N ALA A 407 -7.15 -14.30 1.58
CA ALA A 407 -7.69 -13.93 2.88
C ALA A 407 -6.61 -13.28 3.75
N THR A 408 -5.44 -13.92 3.85
CA THR A 408 -4.31 -13.40 4.63
C THR A 408 -3.96 -11.96 4.21
N ARG A 409 -3.79 -11.71 2.90
CA ARG A 409 -3.46 -10.38 2.37
C ARG A 409 -4.53 -9.34 2.69
N TYR A 410 -5.80 -9.65 2.39
CA TYR A 410 -6.89 -8.70 2.59
C TYR A 410 -7.05 -8.32 4.06
N PHE A 411 -7.06 -9.28 4.99
CA PHE A 411 -7.25 -8.99 6.40
C PHE A 411 -6.11 -8.15 6.97
N LEU A 412 -4.87 -8.37 6.51
CA LEU A 412 -3.70 -7.59 6.93
C LEU A 412 -3.70 -6.15 6.41
N VAL A 413 -4.33 -5.88 5.26
CA VAL A 413 -4.42 -4.54 4.65
C VAL A 413 -5.73 -3.81 4.94
N ALA A 414 -6.81 -4.51 5.33
CA ALA A 414 -8.16 -3.91 5.49
C ALA A 414 -8.30 -2.93 6.67
N ARG A 415 -7.26 -2.77 7.49
CA ARG A 415 -7.18 -1.77 8.57
C ARG A 415 -6.00 -0.86 8.34
N GLY A 416 -6.17 0.42 8.70
CA GLY A 416 -5.09 1.40 8.60
C GLY A 416 -3.81 0.92 9.30
N PRO A 417 -2.61 1.13 8.72
CA PRO A 417 -1.35 0.63 9.29
C PRO A 417 -1.17 1.01 10.76
N SER A 418 -1.49 2.26 11.11
CA SER A 418 -1.40 2.79 12.48
C SER A 418 -2.45 2.24 13.47
N SER A 419 -3.39 1.41 13.01
CA SER A 419 -4.43 0.79 13.86
C SER A 419 -4.03 -0.61 14.31
N GLN A 420 -4.35 -0.95 15.56
CA GLN A 420 -4.27 -2.34 16.03
C GLN A 420 -5.14 -3.24 15.14
N LEU A 421 -4.62 -4.44 14.85
CA LEU A 421 -5.29 -5.41 14.00
C LEU A 421 -5.45 -6.74 14.75
N THR A 422 -6.68 -7.22 14.78
CA THR A 422 -7.01 -8.60 15.17
C THR A 422 -7.24 -9.40 13.90
N PHE A 423 -6.41 -10.41 13.68
CA PHE A 423 -6.59 -11.41 12.63
C PHE A 423 -7.38 -12.59 13.21
N ASP A 424 -8.62 -12.75 12.76
CA ASP A 424 -9.51 -13.84 13.18
C ASP A 424 -9.46 -14.97 12.13
N ILE A 425 -8.87 -16.10 12.51
CA ILE A 425 -8.68 -17.27 11.62
C ILE A 425 -10.03 -17.84 11.19
N ASP A 426 -11.00 -17.93 12.10
CA ASP A 426 -12.31 -18.53 11.82
C ASP A 426 -13.09 -17.65 10.83
N LEU A 427 -13.04 -16.33 11.03
CA LEU A 427 -13.64 -15.39 10.09
C LEU A 427 -12.98 -15.48 8.71
N ALA A 428 -11.65 -15.58 8.65
CA ALA A 428 -10.89 -15.69 7.40
C ALA A 428 -11.20 -16.97 6.61
N LEU A 429 -11.46 -18.08 7.31
CA LEU A 429 -11.89 -19.36 6.71
C LEU A 429 -13.36 -19.37 6.31
N SER A 430 -14.20 -18.55 6.96
CA SER A 430 -15.65 -18.64 6.76
C SER A 430 -16.06 -18.26 5.33
N GLN A 431 -16.92 -19.07 4.72
CA GLN A 431 -17.59 -18.76 3.45
C GLN A 431 -18.93 -18.09 3.72
N SER A 432 -18.89 -16.98 4.44
CA SER A 432 -20.06 -16.23 4.87
C SER A 432 -20.00 -14.78 4.41
N ASN A 433 -21.14 -14.07 4.47
CA ASN A 433 -21.17 -12.64 4.16
C ASN A 433 -20.38 -11.80 5.18
N ASP A 434 -20.04 -12.35 6.35
CA ASP A 434 -19.24 -11.67 7.36
C ASP A 434 -17.75 -11.64 6.96
N ASN A 435 -17.29 -12.62 6.17
CA ASN A 435 -15.95 -12.60 5.60
C ASN A 435 -15.88 -11.61 4.41
N PRO A 436 -15.20 -10.47 4.56
CA PRO A 436 -15.16 -9.45 3.52
C PRO A 436 -14.47 -9.92 2.23
N VAL A 437 -13.50 -10.84 2.31
CA VAL A 437 -12.80 -11.36 1.13
C VAL A 437 -13.76 -12.18 0.30
N TYR A 438 -14.39 -13.16 0.95
CA TYR A 438 -15.40 -14.00 0.32
C TYR A 438 -16.53 -13.15 -0.25
N TYR A 439 -17.02 -12.17 0.51
CA TYR A 439 -18.08 -11.26 0.09
C TYR A 439 -17.72 -10.50 -1.20
N ILE A 440 -16.52 -9.93 -1.29
CA ILE A 440 -16.07 -9.17 -2.46
C ILE A 440 -15.82 -10.09 -3.66
N GLN A 441 -15.07 -11.18 -3.46
CA GLN A 441 -14.76 -12.13 -4.54
C GLN A 441 -16.03 -12.79 -5.08
N TYR A 442 -17.02 -13.04 -4.22
CA TYR A 442 -18.29 -13.63 -4.61
C TYR A 442 -19.13 -12.67 -5.47
N ALA A 443 -19.07 -11.35 -5.23
CA ALA A 443 -19.66 -10.36 -6.14
C ALA A 443 -19.04 -10.46 -7.54
N HIS A 444 -17.71 -10.56 -7.65
CA HIS A 444 -17.02 -10.75 -8.93
C HIS A 444 -17.41 -12.07 -9.62
N ALA A 445 -17.29 -13.20 -8.92
CA ALA A 445 -17.63 -14.52 -9.45
C ALA A 445 -19.10 -14.64 -9.87
N ARG A 446 -20.00 -13.93 -9.18
CA ARG A 446 -21.42 -13.85 -9.54
C ARG A 446 -21.63 -13.18 -10.88
N VAL A 447 -20.93 -12.09 -11.19
CA VAL A 447 -21.03 -11.47 -12.53
C VAL A 447 -20.57 -12.45 -13.60
N CYS A 448 -19.44 -13.14 -13.39
CA CYS A 448 -18.97 -14.19 -14.30
C CYS A 448 -20.03 -15.29 -14.49
N SER A 449 -20.72 -15.69 -13.42
CA SER A 449 -21.82 -16.66 -13.49
C SER A 449 -23.03 -16.15 -14.28
N ILE A 450 -23.39 -14.86 -14.17
CA ILE A 450 -24.47 -14.26 -14.97
C ILE A 450 -24.12 -14.37 -16.46
N MET A 451 -22.88 -14.05 -16.84
CA MET A 451 -22.42 -14.14 -18.22
C MET A 451 -22.44 -15.57 -18.75
N ARG A 452 -22.02 -16.55 -17.94
CA ARG A 452 -22.12 -17.98 -18.31
C ARG A 452 -23.57 -18.42 -18.52
N LYS A 453 -24.48 -18.03 -17.62
CA LYS A 453 -25.92 -18.36 -17.73
C LYS A 453 -26.57 -17.77 -18.99
N LEU A 454 -26.17 -16.56 -19.38
CA LEU A 454 -26.65 -15.96 -20.64
C LEU A 454 -26.23 -16.82 -21.84
N ALA A 455 -24.96 -17.23 -21.89
CA ALA A 455 -24.44 -18.09 -22.96
C ALA A 455 -25.13 -19.46 -23.01
N GLU A 456 -25.41 -20.07 -21.86
CA GLU A 456 -26.15 -21.34 -21.74
C GLU A 456 -27.59 -21.25 -22.28
N GLN A 457 -28.20 -20.06 -22.26
CA GLN A 457 -29.53 -19.79 -22.83
C GLN A 457 -29.48 -19.59 -24.36
N GLY A 458 -28.30 -19.72 -24.99
CA GLY A 458 -28.09 -19.45 -26.41
C GLY A 458 -28.11 -17.95 -26.74
N GLU A 459 -28.01 -17.10 -25.71
CA GLU A 459 -27.98 -15.66 -25.87
C GLU A 459 -26.56 -15.12 -25.75
N SER A 460 -26.29 -14.01 -26.43
CA SER A 460 -25.04 -13.27 -26.28
C SER A 460 -25.35 -11.79 -26.12
N TRP A 461 -24.49 -11.10 -25.40
CA TRP A 461 -24.48 -9.64 -25.34
C TRP A 461 -23.12 -9.16 -25.87
N ASN A 462 -23.09 -7.95 -26.41
CA ASN A 462 -21.84 -7.26 -26.71
C ASN A 462 -21.80 -5.94 -25.94
N PRO A 463 -20.60 -5.46 -25.57
CA PRO A 463 -20.46 -4.20 -24.84
C PRO A 463 -21.22 -3.03 -25.45
N GLU A 464 -21.19 -2.89 -26.77
CA GLU A 464 -21.85 -1.79 -27.50
C GLU A 464 -23.36 -1.76 -27.24
N SER A 465 -24.05 -2.90 -27.30
CA SER A 465 -25.52 -2.97 -27.12
C SER A 465 -25.95 -2.56 -25.72
N GLY A 466 -25.15 -2.91 -24.70
CA GLY A 466 -25.40 -2.48 -23.33
C GLY A 466 -25.09 -1.00 -23.13
N LEU A 467 -24.01 -0.49 -23.73
CA LEU A 467 -23.64 0.92 -23.68
C LEU A 467 -24.65 1.84 -24.38
N ASP A 468 -25.29 1.37 -25.45
CA ASP A 468 -26.35 2.10 -26.17
C ASP A 468 -27.72 2.07 -25.45
N SER A 469 -27.82 1.27 -24.38
CA SER A 469 -29.05 1.05 -23.62
C SER A 469 -29.00 1.58 -22.19
N LEU A 470 -27.92 2.27 -21.78
CA LEU A 470 -27.72 2.69 -20.38
C LEU A 470 -28.82 3.59 -19.83
N GLN A 471 -29.53 4.33 -20.68
CA GLN A 471 -30.72 5.13 -20.34
C GLN A 471 -31.86 4.30 -19.72
N ARG A 472 -31.81 2.97 -19.84
CA ARG A 472 -32.74 2.04 -19.20
C ARG A 472 -32.46 1.84 -17.72
N LEU A 473 -31.28 2.25 -17.22
CA LEU A 473 -30.89 2.14 -15.82
C LEU A 473 -31.53 3.26 -14.98
N GLN A 474 -32.75 3.04 -14.52
CA GLN A 474 -33.58 4.05 -13.86
C GLN A 474 -33.78 3.77 -12.36
N GLU A 475 -33.40 2.59 -11.88
CA GLU A 475 -33.65 2.18 -10.51
C GLU A 475 -32.68 2.85 -9.52
N GLU A 476 -33.14 3.17 -8.31
CA GLU A 476 -32.30 3.83 -7.30
C GLU A 476 -31.04 3.03 -6.93
N HIS A 477 -31.13 1.70 -6.95
CA HIS A 477 -30.00 0.80 -6.72
C HIS A 477 -28.98 0.87 -7.87
N GLU A 478 -29.43 1.00 -9.11
CA GLU A 478 -28.56 1.17 -10.30
C GLU A 478 -27.84 2.53 -10.21
N LYS A 479 -28.58 3.61 -9.90
CA LYS A 479 -28.02 4.94 -9.67
C LYS A 479 -27.02 4.98 -8.51
N ALA A 480 -27.24 4.20 -7.45
CA ALA A 480 -26.29 4.07 -6.35
C ALA A 480 -24.98 3.42 -6.81
N LEU A 481 -25.05 2.33 -7.58
CA LEU A 481 -23.86 1.68 -8.15
C LEU A 481 -23.08 2.60 -9.07
N LEU A 482 -23.74 3.30 -10.00
CA LEU A 482 -23.09 4.25 -10.92
C LEU A 482 -22.29 5.30 -10.14
N ARG A 483 -22.89 5.90 -9.11
CA ARG A 483 -22.22 6.87 -8.25
C ARG A 483 -21.05 6.28 -7.48
N ARG A 484 -21.13 5.03 -7.03
CA ARG A 484 -20.01 4.37 -6.35
C ARG A 484 -18.86 4.10 -7.31
N LEU A 485 -19.16 3.55 -8.48
CA LEU A 485 -18.18 3.27 -9.54
C LEU A 485 -17.39 4.54 -9.94
N ASP A 486 -18.08 5.68 -10.04
CA ASP A 486 -17.45 6.98 -10.36
C ASP A 486 -16.45 7.44 -9.28
N ARG A 487 -16.50 6.91 -8.06
CA ARG A 487 -15.58 7.26 -6.97
C ARG A 487 -14.27 6.49 -7.01
N PHE A 488 -14.19 5.37 -7.72
CA PHE A 488 -13.01 4.49 -7.66
C PHE A 488 -11.69 5.20 -7.98
N PRO A 489 -11.56 6.02 -9.06
CA PRO A 489 -10.31 6.71 -9.35
C PRO A 489 -9.85 7.65 -8.21
N GLU A 490 -10.80 8.30 -7.53
CA GLU A 490 -10.49 9.16 -6.38
C GLU A 490 -10.03 8.35 -5.17
N VAL A 491 -10.61 7.15 -4.95
CA VAL A 491 -10.19 6.25 -3.88
C VAL A 491 -8.76 5.77 -4.12
N VAL A 492 -8.41 5.39 -5.34
CA VAL A 492 -7.06 4.95 -5.71
C VAL A 492 -6.05 6.09 -5.52
N ALA A 493 -6.32 7.27 -6.09
CA ALA A 493 -5.45 8.43 -5.96
C ALA A 493 -5.28 8.89 -4.50
N GLY A 494 -6.39 8.88 -3.73
CA GLY A 494 -6.40 9.21 -2.31
C GLY A 494 -5.58 8.22 -1.48
N ALA A 495 -5.75 6.92 -1.70
CA ALA A 495 -5.02 5.86 -1.00
C ALA A 495 -3.50 5.93 -1.29
N ALA A 496 -3.10 6.18 -2.53
CA ALA A 496 -1.70 6.35 -2.91
C ALA A 496 -1.06 7.61 -2.28
N THR A 497 -1.81 8.72 -2.23
CA THR A 497 -1.33 9.99 -1.66
C THR A 497 -1.17 9.90 -0.15
N SER A 498 -2.13 9.29 0.53
CA SER A 498 -2.15 9.15 1.99
C SER A 498 -1.36 7.95 2.52
N LEU A 499 -0.91 7.06 1.63
CA LEU A 499 -0.27 5.78 1.97
C LEU A 499 -1.20 4.87 2.79
N GLU A 500 -2.49 4.86 2.43
CA GLU A 500 -3.55 4.17 3.14
C GLU A 500 -4.27 3.15 2.24
N PRO A 501 -3.67 1.97 1.97
CA PRO A 501 -4.24 0.98 1.07
C PRO A 501 -5.59 0.40 1.57
N HIS A 502 -5.82 0.43 2.89
CA HIS A 502 -7.09 0.02 3.50
C HIS A 502 -8.32 0.77 2.95
N ASN A 503 -8.14 1.98 2.41
CA ASN A 503 -9.23 2.73 1.78
C ASN A 503 -9.78 2.02 0.54
N VAL A 504 -8.92 1.32 -0.22
CA VAL A 504 -9.36 0.48 -1.36
C VAL A 504 -10.14 -0.73 -0.86
N ALA A 505 -9.64 -1.42 0.18
CA ALA A 505 -10.31 -2.58 0.76
C ALA A 505 -11.74 -2.24 1.23
N ASN A 506 -11.89 -1.15 1.97
CA ASN A 506 -13.19 -0.69 2.45
C ASN A 506 -14.12 -0.30 1.29
N TYR A 507 -13.59 0.40 0.28
CA TYR A 507 -14.37 0.74 -0.92
C TYR A 507 -14.90 -0.52 -1.63
N LEU A 508 -14.07 -1.55 -1.80
CA LEU A 508 -14.46 -2.80 -2.44
C LEU A 508 -15.55 -3.53 -1.67
N LYS A 509 -15.43 -3.59 -0.34
CA LYS A 509 -16.46 -4.19 0.52
C LYS A 509 -17.81 -3.51 0.30
N ASP A 510 -17.81 -2.19 0.29
CA ASP A 510 -19.04 -1.45 0.09
C ASP A 510 -19.57 -1.56 -1.35
N LEU A 511 -18.70 -1.66 -2.36
CA LEU A 511 -19.10 -1.89 -3.76
C LEU A 511 -19.76 -3.25 -3.95
N ALA A 512 -19.18 -4.29 -3.35
CA ALA A 512 -19.81 -5.60 -3.29
C ALA A 512 -21.17 -5.51 -2.60
N GLY A 513 -21.27 -4.73 -1.51
CA GLY A 513 -22.51 -4.47 -0.80
C GLY A 513 -23.62 -3.88 -1.66
N ASP A 514 -23.33 -2.78 -2.34
CA ASP A 514 -24.27 -2.13 -3.26
C ASP A 514 -24.67 -3.07 -4.41
N PHE A 515 -23.73 -3.86 -4.93
CA PHE A 515 -24.00 -4.84 -5.98
C PHE A 515 -24.92 -5.96 -5.51
N HIS A 516 -24.66 -6.53 -4.33
CA HIS A 516 -25.52 -7.57 -3.76
C HIS A 516 -26.94 -7.04 -3.48
N ALA A 517 -27.06 -5.81 -2.96
CA ALA A 517 -28.36 -5.18 -2.75
C ALA A 517 -29.12 -5.02 -4.07
N TRP A 518 -28.47 -4.50 -5.11
CA TRP A 518 -29.05 -4.37 -6.44
C TRP A 518 -29.46 -5.71 -7.05
N TYR A 519 -28.56 -6.70 -7.04
CA TYR A 519 -28.80 -8.03 -7.62
C TYR A 519 -29.96 -8.76 -6.95
N ASN A 520 -30.14 -8.59 -5.63
CA ASN A 520 -31.25 -9.18 -4.90
C ASN A 520 -32.59 -8.48 -5.18
N ALA A 521 -32.57 -7.16 -5.41
CA ALA A 521 -33.76 -6.37 -5.69
C ALA A 521 -34.22 -6.47 -7.15
N HIS A 522 -33.29 -6.63 -8.09
CA HIS A 522 -33.53 -6.50 -9.53
C HIS A 522 -32.95 -7.66 -10.32
N LYS A 523 -33.78 -8.33 -11.11
CA LYS A 523 -33.34 -9.41 -11.99
C LYS A 523 -32.48 -8.84 -13.14
N THR A 524 -31.26 -9.35 -13.31
CA THR A 524 -30.38 -8.95 -14.43
C THR A 524 -30.83 -9.55 -15.76
N LEU A 525 -31.08 -10.87 -15.80
CA LEU A 525 -31.53 -11.58 -17.01
C LEU A 525 -33.05 -11.48 -17.17
N VAL A 526 -33.48 -10.46 -17.90
CA VAL A 526 -34.89 -10.16 -18.21
C VAL A 526 -35.18 -10.32 -19.71
N GLU A 527 -36.45 -10.45 -20.07
CA GLU A 527 -36.90 -10.60 -21.46
C GLU A 527 -36.69 -9.33 -22.29
N ASP A 528 -36.79 -8.16 -21.67
CA ASP A 528 -36.46 -6.88 -22.30
C ASP A 528 -34.96 -6.80 -22.58
N LYS A 529 -34.60 -7.04 -23.85
CA LYS A 529 -33.21 -7.08 -24.30
C LYS A 529 -32.44 -5.80 -24.00
N ALA A 530 -33.05 -4.62 -24.21
CA ALA A 530 -32.35 -3.36 -23.98
C ALA A 530 -32.05 -3.15 -22.50
N LEU A 531 -33.04 -3.40 -21.63
CA LEU A 531 -32.82 -3.33 -20.18
C LEU A 531 -31.81 -4.38 -19.71
N ARG A 532 -31.92 -5.62 -20.19
CA ARG A 532 -30.97 -6.69 -19.87
C ARG A 532 -29.55 -6.29 -20.25
N ASP A 533 -29.32 -5.87 -21.50
CA ASP A 533 -27.99 -5.54 -21.99
C ASP A 533 -27.40 -4.35 -21.21
N ALA A 534 -28.21 -3.35 -20.84
CA ALA A 534 -27.79 -2.26 -19.95
C ALA A 534 -27.35 -2.75 -18.57
N ARG A 535 -28.11 -3.69 -17.97
CA ARG A 535 -27.77 -4.30 -16.68
C ARG A 535 -26.54 -5.21 -16.78
N LEU A 536 -26.32 -5.86 -17.92
CA LEU A 536 -25.10 -6.63 -18.17
C LEU A 536 -23.88 -5.70 -18.26
N ALA A 537 -23.99 -4.55 -18.93
CA ALA A 537 -22.94 -3.55 -18.95
C ALA A 537 -22.62 -3.00 -17.56
N LEU A 538 -23.64 -2.69 -16.75
CA LEU A 538 -23.43 -2.28 -15.35
C LEU A 538 -22.76 -3.37 -14.52
N SER A 539 -23.19 -4.63 -14.68
CA SER A 539 -22.59 -5.78 -13.99
C SER A 539 -21.11 -5.94 -14.36
N GLU A 540 -20.79 -5.80 -15.65
CA GLU A 540 -19.43 -5.88 -16.15
C GLU A 540 -18.53 -4.75 -15.62
N ALA A 541 -19.07 -3.53 -15.54
CA ALA A 541 -18.35 -2.41 -14.92
C ALA A 541 -18.05 -2.66 -13.43
N VAL A 542 -19.00 -3.23 -12.67
CA VAL A 542 -18.77 -3.65 -11.27
C VAL A 542 -17.68 -4.71 -11.21
N ARG A 543 -17.75 -5.75 -12.06
CA ARG A 543 -16.76 -6.82 -12.13
C ARG A 543 -15.36 -6.27 -12.38
N GLN A 544 -15.22 -5.38 -13.37
CA GLN A 544 -13.95 -4.77 -13.72
C GLN A 544 -13.36 -3.94 -12.57
N VAL A 545 -14.17 -3.11 -11.89
CA VAL A 545 -13.70 -2.31 -10.76
C VAL A 545 -13.31 -3.17 -9.56
N ILE A 546 -14.06 -4.25 -9.28
CA ILE A 546 -13.69 -5.19 -8.22
C ILE A 546 -12.35 -5.86 -8.56
N ALA A 547 -12.17 -6.32 -9.79
CA ALA A 547 -10.92 -6.93 -10.22
C ALA A 547 -9.72 -5.96 -10.09
N ASN A 548 -9.87 -4.71 -10.57
CA ASN A 548 -8.82 -3.70 -10.46
C ASN A 548 -8.45 -3.42 -8.99
N GLY A 549 -9.45 -3.22 -8.12
CA GLY A 549 -9.18 -2.94 -6.71
C GLY A 549 -8.59 -4.12 -5.95
N LEU A 550 -9.00 -5.35 -6.24
CA LEU A 550 -8.40 -6.54 -5.65
C LEU A 550 -6.94 -6.69 -6.07
N ASP A 551 -6.62 -6.43 -7.35
CA ASP A 551 -5.25 -6.44 -7.85
C ASP A 551 -4.36 -5.40 -7.16
N LEU A 552 -4.87 -4.20 -6.87
CA LEU A 552 -4.16 -3.18 -6.09
C LEU A 552 -3.80 -3.62 -4.66
N LEU A 553 -4.50 -4.63 -4.12
CA LEU A 553 -4.22 -5.24 -2.82
C LEU A 553 -3.45 -6.57 -2.95
N GLY A 554 -3.12 -7.00 -4.17
CA GLY A 554 -2.54 -8.31 -4.48
C GLY A 554 -3.45 -9.49 -4.14
N VAL A 555 -4.77 -9.28 -4.15
CA VAL A 555 -5.79 -10.31 -3.91
C VAL A 555 -6.36 -10.75 -5.26
N SER A 556 -6.65 -12.04 -5.45
CA SER A 556 -7.20 -12.50 -6.74
C SER A 556 -8.69 -12.22 -6.88
N ALA A 557 -9.17 -12.16 -8.12
CA ALA A 557 -10.58 -11.99 -8.47
C ALA A 557 -11.10 -13.27 -9.18
N PRO A 558 -11.54 -14.31 -8.44
CA PRO A 558 -11.93 -15.59 -9.03
C PRO A 558 -13.18 -15.46 -9.91
N GLU A 559 -13.21 -16.19 -11.03
CA GLU A 559 -14.38 -16.24 -11.94
C GLU A 559 -15.47 -17.24 -11.49
N SER A 560 -15.16 -18.06 -10.50
CA SER A 560 -16.05 -19.05 -9.88
C SER A 560 -15.67 -19.25 -8.42
N MET A 561 -16.68 -19.36 -7.55
CA MET A 561 -16.54 -19.62 -6.11
C MET A 561 -17.64 -20.55 -5.63
#